data_AF-A0A6N8FWR1-F1
#
_entry.id   AF-A0A6N8FWR1-F1
#
_cell.length_a   1.000
_cell.length_b   1.000
_cell.length_c   1.000
_cell.angle_alpha   90.00
_cell.angle_beta   90.00
_cell.angle_gamma   90.00
#
_symmetry.space_group_name_H-M   'P 1'
#
loop_
_entity.id
_entity.type
_entity.pdbx_description
1 polymer ?
#
loop_
_entity_poly.entity_id
_entity_poly.type
_entity_poly.pdbx_seq_one_letter_code
_entity_poly.pdbx_strand_id
1 'polypeptide(L)'
;MSANEQYYRVLGLEPGATLEEINQAYKDLAFIWHPDRIPKDNPRLQQKANEFLKEINTARDRLRSHLQQKTRVTPPPTSPPPSYRPSRPHASDTRYWGADFKRANLKEKDLSGRDFRNADFTGANLSDAFMHKVNLSGAILFQANLFRANLLQANLSHANLQEANLVGADLSGCDLSGADLRGAQMGVGDRILVKLTGARLTGAIMPDGTVHH
;
A
#
# COMPACT_ATOMS: atom_id res chain seq x y z
N MET A 1 -3.75 -14.99 -27.83
CA MET A 1 -3.92 -13.77 -26.99
C MET A 1 -2.63 -13.56 -26.24
N SER A 2 -2.06 -12.37 -26.31
CA SER A 2 -0.83 -12.07 -25.56
C SER A 2 -1.13 -12.09 -24.06
N ALA A 3 -0.23 -12.59 -23.23
CA ALA A 3 -0.40 -12.62 -21.78
C ALA A 3 -0.74 -11.23 -21.20
N ASN A 4 -0.32 -10.16 -21.86
CA ASN A 4 -0.62 -8.79 -21.46
C ASN A 4 -2.07 -8.35 -21.75
N GLU A 5 -2.67 -8.83 -22.84
CA GLU A 5 -4.08 -8.50 -23.18
C GLU A 5 -5.05 -9.06 -22.14
N GLN A 6 -4.72 -10.23 -21.56
CA GLN A 6 -5.51 -10.82 -20.49
C GLN A 6 -5.53 -9.92 -19.24
N TYR A 7 -4.40 -9.33 -18.87
CA TYR A 7 -4.32 -8.45 -17.71
C TYR A 7 -5.08 -7.13 -17.90
N TYR A 8 -5.09 -6.56 -19.11
CA TYR A 8 -5.93 -5.40 -19.41
C TYR A 8 -7.42 -5.74 -19.26
N ARG A 9 -7.85 -6.90 -19.76
CA ARG A 9 -9.24 -7.36 -19.62
C ARG A 9 -9.67 -7.59 -18.17
N VAL A 10 -8.78 -8.14 -17.33
CA VAL A 10 -9.04 -8.30 -15.89
C VAL A 10 -9.33 -6.96 -15.22
N LEU A 11 -8.67 -5.88 -15.66
CA LEU A 11 -8.90 -4.52 -15.18
C LEU A 11 -10.05 -3.79 -15.91
N GLY A 12 -10.72 -4.43 -16.87
CA GLY A 12 -11.76 -3.80 -17.68
C GLY A 12 -11.22 -2.71 -18.62
N LEU A 13 -9.95 -2.81 -19.02
CA LEU A 13 -9.26 -1.84 -19.85
C LEU A 13 -8.98 -2.38 -21.25
N GLU A 14 -8.84 -1.47 -22.21
CA GLU A 14 -8.37 -1.78 -23.55
C GLU A 14 -6.84 -1.94 -23.59
N PRO A 15 -6.30 -2.82 -24.45
CA PRO A 15 -4.86 -2.97 -24.60
C PRO A 15 -4.19 -1.65 -25.00
N GLY A 16 -3.19 -1.23 -24.21
CA GLY A 16 -2.46 0.02 -24.45
C GLY A 16 -2.81 1.18 -23.51
N ALA A 17 -3.70 0.95 -22.54
CA ALA A 17 -3.98 1.91 -21.47
C ALA A 17 -2.70 2.35 -20.72
N THR A 18 -2.69 3.61 -20.31
CA THR A 18 -1.61 4.27 -19.58
C THR A 18 -1.47 3.75 -18.15
N LEU A 19 -0.33 4.01 -17.51
CA LEU A 19 -0.13 3.62 -16.10
C LEU A 19 -1.16 4.28 -15.16
N GLU A 20 -1.58 5.51 -15.47
CA GLU A 20 -2.60 6.23 -14.70
C GLU A 20 -3.97 5.56 -14.82
N GLU A 21 -4.39 5.19 -16.03
CA GLU A 21 -5.65 4.46 -16.26
C GLU A 21 -5.64 3.08 -15.60
N ILE A 22 -4.51 2.36 -15.68
CA ILE A 22 -4.32 1.08 -14.98
C ILE A 22 -4.47 1.25 -13.47
N ASN A 23 -3.83 2.27 -12.89
CA ASN A 23 -3.93 2.56 -11.46
C ASN A 23 -5.34 3.00 -11.06
N GLN A 24 -6.04 3.76 -11.91
CA GLN A 24 -7.39 4.23 -11.64
C GLN A 24 -8.41 3.08 -11.73
N ALA A 25 -8.37 2.27 -12.78
CA ALA A 25 -9.22 1.09 -12.93
C ALA A 25 -9.00 0.10 -11.77
N TYR A 26 -7.75 -0.12 -11.38
CA TYR A 26 -7.43 -0.90 -10.19
C TYR A 26 -8.08 -0.32 -8.93
N LYS A 27 -7.96 1.00 -8.70
CA LYS A 27 -8.55 1.69 -7.53
C LYS A 27 -10.07 1.52 -7.51
N ASP A 28 -10.72 1.67 -8.65
CA ASP A 28 -12.18 1.56 -8.77
C ASP A 28 -12.64 0.11 -8.52
N LEU A 29 -11.97 -0.88 -9.12
CA LEU A 29 -12.26 -2.29 -8.91
C LEU A 29 -12.00 -2.74 -7.48
N ALA A 30 -10.89 -2.32 -6.88
CA ALA A 30 -10.57 -2.62 -5.49
C ALA A 30 -11.57 -1.99 -4.52
N PHE A 31 -12.09 -0.80 -4.85
CA PHE A 31 -13.14 -0.13 -4.07
C PHE A 31 -14.49 -0.86 -4.16
N ILE A 32 -14.87 -1.37 -5.33
CA ILE A 32 -16.13 -2.11 -5.53
C ILE A 32 -16.06 -3.48 -4.88
N TRP A 33 -14.98 -4.23 -5.11
CA TRP A 33 -14.82 -5.61 -4.68
C TRP A 33 -14.12 -5.77 -3.33
N HIS A 34 -14.04 -4.70 -2.53
CA HIS A 34 -13.40 -4.81 -1.23
C HIS A 34 -14.15 -5.79 -0.31
N PRO A 35 -13.47 -6.79 0.30
CA PRO A 35 -14.09 -7.82 1.15
C PRO A 35 -14.95 -7.26 2.28
N ASP A 36 -14.62 -6.06 2.76
CA ASP A 36 -15.34 -5.41 3.87
C ASP A 36 -16.71 -4.86 3.49
N ARG A 37 -16.95 -4.68 2.19
CA ARG A 37 -18.25 -4.27 1.66
C ARG A 37 -19.16 -5.45 1.38
N ILE A 38 -18.61 -6.66 1.46
CA ILE A 38 -19.36 -7.90 1.26
C ILE A 38 -19.84 -8.39 2.63
N PRO A 39 -21.14 -8.73 2.76
CA PRO A 39 -21.69 -9.28 3.99
C PRO A 39 -20.86 -10.46 4.52
N LYS A 40 -20.52 -10.42 5.82
CA LYS A 40 -19.72 -11.47 6.48
C LYS A 40 -20.41 -12.82 6.53
N ASP A 41 -21.72 -12.80 6.41
CA ASP A 41 -22.61 -13.95 6.45
C ASP A 41 -22.53 -14.78 5.15
N ASN A 42 -21.83 -14.28 4.12
CA ASN A 42 -21.63 -14.97 2.86
C ASN A 42 -20.14 -15.26 2.60
N PRO A 43 -19.59 -16.35 3.18
CA PRO A 43 -18.17 -16.70 3.05
C PRO A 43 -17.76 -16.94 1.58
N ARG A 44 -18.69 -17.41 0.74
CA ARG A 44 -18.45 -17.63 -0.70
C ARG A 44 -18.18 -16.33 -1.45
N LEU A 45 -18.97 -15.28 -1.19
CA LEU A 45 -18.74 -13.97 -1.81
C LEU A 45 -17.48 -13.30 -1.28
N GLN A 46 -17.18 -13.46 0.02
CA GLN A 46 -15.92 -12.96 0.58
C GLN A 46 -14.70 -13.62 -0.05
N GLN A 47 -14.74 -14.94 -0.25
CA GLN A 47 -13.68 -15.65 -0.95
C GLN A 47 -13.52 -15.13 -2.38
N LYS A 48 -14.62 -14.94 -3.12
CA LYS A 48 -14.60 -14.37 -4.46
C LYS A 48 -13.99 -12.97 -4.49
N ALA A 49 -14.33 -12.09 -3.55
CA ALA A 49 -13.70 -10.78 -3.46
C ALA A 49 -12.20 -10.86 -3.19
N ASN A 50 -11.77 -11.73 -2.27
CA ASN A 50 -10.36 -11.92 -1.97
C ASN A 50 -9.59 -12.45 -3.19
N GLU A 51 -10.17 -13.39 -3.93
CA GLU A 51 -9.59 -13.94 -5.17
C GLU A 51 -9.54 -12.87 -6.28
N PHE A 52 -10.63 -12.13 -6.47
CA PHE A 52 -10.69 -11.06 -7.46
C PHE A 52 -9.66 -9.96 -7.16
N LEU A 53 -9.53 -9.54 -5.89
CA LEU A 53 -8.48 -8.61 -5.47
C LEU A 53 -7.07 -9.11 -5.81
N LYS A 54 -6.78 -10.40 -5.56
CA LYS A 54 -5.49 -11.00 -5.95
C LYS A 54 -5.27 -10.98 -7.46
N GLU A 55 -6.33 -11.22 -8.23
CA GLU A 55 -6.28 -11.25 -9.69
C GLU A 55 -5.99 -9.85 -10.25
N ILE A 56 -6.73 -8.83 -9.82
CA ILE A 56 -6.50 -7.44 -10.25
C ILE A 56 -5.14 -6.89 -9.78
N ASN A 57 -4.65 -7.30 -8.59
CA ASN A 57 -3.30 -6.99 -8.13
C ASN A 57 -2.25 -7.55 -9.10
N THR A 58 -2.39 -8.83 -9.44
CA THR A 58 -1.47 -9.53 -10.35
C THR A 58 -1.48 -8.90 -11.73
N ALA A 59 -2.67 -8.57 -12.25
CA ALA A 59 -2.83 -7.91 -13.53
C ALA A 59 -2.13 -6.54 -13.57
N ARG A 60 -2.39 -5.69 -12.58
CA ARG A 60 -1.77 -4.37 -12.46
C ARG A 60 -0.24 -4.48 -12.42
N ASP A 61 0.30 -5.35 -11.57
CA ASP A 61 1.74 -5.48 -11.38
C ASP A 61 2.44 -5.95 -12.66
N ARG A 62 1.85 -6.91 -13.39
CA ARG A 62 2.35 -7.39 -14.67
C ARG A 62 2.37 -6.30 -15.74
N LEU A 63 1.28 -5.53 -15.84
CA LEU A 63 1.18 -4.43 -16.79
C LEU A 63 2.18 -3.32 -16.47
N ARG A 64 2.33 -2.95 -15.19
CA ARG A 64 3.30 -1.95 -14.74
C ARG A 64 4.73 -2.36 -15.07
N SER A 65 5.11 -3.61 -14.79
CA SER A 65 6.44 -4.12 -15.15
C SER A 65 6.68 -4.10 -16.66
N HIS A 66 5.68 -4.42 -17.47
CA HIS A 66 5.79 -4.38 -18.93
C HIS A 66 5.97 -2.94 -19.46
N LEU A 67 5.20 -1.98 -18.94
CA LEU A 67 5.32 -0.58 -19.32
C LEU A 67 6.69 0.01 -18.94
N GLN A 68 7.21 -0.35 -17.75
CA GLN A 68 8.55 0.06 -17.32
C GLN A 68 9.68 -0.49 -18.21
N GLN A 69 9.50 -1.69 -18.78
CA GLN A 69 10.44 -2.27 -19.75
C GLN A 69 10.38 -1.54 -21.09
N LYS A 70 9.19 -1.13 -21.56
CA LYS A 70 9.04 -0.33 -22.79
C LYS A 70 9.68 1.06 -22.70
N THR A 71 9.70 1.66 -21.50
CA THR A 71 10.32 2.98 -21.28
C THR A 71 11.82 2.94 -21.02
N ARG A 72 12.44 1.75 -20.93
CA ARG A 72 13.90 1.61 -20.82
C ARG A 72 14.54 1.83 -22.19
N VAL A 73 14.82 3.09 -22.51
CA VAL A 73 15.87 3.45 -23.48
C VAL A 73 17.19 2.88 -22.94
N THR A 74 17.85 2.03 -23.73
CA THR A 74 19.15 1.43 -23.41
C THR A 74 20.21 2.52 -23.22
N PRO A 75 20.89 2.63 -22.06
CA PRO A 75 22.18 3.30 -22.00
C PRO A 75 23.26 2.38 -22.64
N PRO A 76 24.35 2.95 -23.19
CA PRO A 76 25.45 2.18 -23.80
C PRO A 76 26.12 1.25 -22.76
N PRO A 77 26.78 0.15 -23.20
CA PRO A 77 27.37 -0.83 -22.31
C PRO A 77 28.51 -0.17 -21.52
N THR A 78 28.25 0.12 -20.25
CA THR A 78 29.27 0.45 -19.26
C THR A 78 29.51 -0.76 -18.38
N SER A 79 30.77 -0.94 -18.01
CA SER A 79 31.40 -2.11 -17.37
C SER A 79 30.58 -2.75 -16.23
N PRO A 80 30.70 -4.08 -16.04
CA PRO A 80 29.95 -4.78 -15.00
C PRO A 80 30.37 -4.26 -13.61
N PRO A 81 29.43 -3.83 -12.75
CA PRO A 81 29.71 -3.66 -11.34
C PRO A 81 30.02 -5.03 -10.70
N PRO A 82 30.74 -5.08 -9.57
CA PRO A 82 31.16 -6.33 -8.94
C PRO A 82 29.95 -7.25 -8.74
N SER A 83 30.19 -8.54 -8.91
CA SER A 83 29.22 -9.64 -8.90
C SER A 83 28.39 -9.67 -7.60
N TYR A 84 27.37 -8.82 -7.53
CA TYR A 84 26.31 -8.96 -6.56
C TYR A 84 25.46 -10.13 -7.02
N ARG A 85 25.76 -11.31 -6.50
CA ARG A 85 24.95 -12.51 -6.69
C ARG A 85 23.66 -12.25 -5.90
N PRO A 86 22.50 -11.95 -6.53
CA PRO A 86 21.28 -11.87 -5.76
C PRO A 86 20.96 -13.30 -5.36
N SER A 87 21.16 -13.62 -4.09
CA SER A 87 20.62 -14.82 -3.47
C SER A 87 19.13 -14.85 -3.84
N ARG A 88 18.74 -15.77 -4.72
CA ARG A 88 17.32 -15.99 -5.06
C ARG A 88 16.60 -16.26 -3.73
N PRO A 89 15.71 -15.38 -3.25
CA PRO A 89 14.95 -15.72 -2.07
C PRO A 89 13.96 -16.80 -2.49
N HIS A 90 14.01 -17.94 -1.83
CA HIS A 90 12.95 -18.93 -1.90
C HIS A 90 11.62 -18.27 -1.49
N ALA A 91 10.57 -18.60 -2.23
CA ALA A 91 9.27 -17.95 -2.24
C ALA A 91 8.37 -18.31 -1.03
N SER A 92 8.89 -18.33 0.20
CA SER A 92 8.05 -18.70 1.35
C SER A 92 8.31 -18.02 2.69
N ASP A 93 9.26 -17.08 2.84
CA ASP A 93 9.43 -16.34 4.11
C ASP A 93 10.19 -15.03 3.90
N THR A 94 9.62 -14.08 3.14
CA THR A 94 10.21 -12.73 3.09
C THR A 94 9.77 -11.95 4.33
N ARG A 95 10.41 -12.25 5.45
CA ARG A 95 10.25 -11.52 6.72
C ARG A 95 10.86 -10.13 6.54
N TYR A 96 10.03 -9.11 6.40
CA TYR A 96 10.45 -7.71 6.41
C TYR A 96 10.38 -7.07 7.81
N TRP A 97 10.25 -7.89 8.85
CA TRP A 97 10.27 -7.44 10.24
C TRP A 97 11.58 -6.72 10.52
N GLY A 98 11.49 -5.45 10.91
CA GLY A 98 12.66 -4.66 11.31
C GLY A 98 13.55 -4.26 10.14
N ALA A 99 13.07 -4.46 8.91
CA ALA A 99 13.81 -4.07 7.73
C ALA A 99 13.89 -2.53 7.61
N ASP A 100 15.00 -2.06 7.05
CA ASP A 100 15.24 -0.64 6.79
C ASP A 100 14.73 -0.26 5.39
N PHE A 101 13.74 0.63 5.36
CA PHE A 101 13.15 1.25 4.18
C PHE A 101 13.24 2.78 4.24
N LYS A 102 14.18 3.32 5.00
CA LYS A 102 14.36 4.78 5.13
C LYS A 102 14.47 5.42 3.76
N ARG A 103 13.65 6.45 3.53
CA ARG A 103 13.64 7.23 2.28
C ARG A 103 13.40 6.39 1.01
N ALA A 104 12.92 5.15 1.14
CA ALA A 104 12.64 4.29 0.01
C ALA A 104 11.50 4.88 -0.84
N ASN A 105 11.59 4.73 -2.17
CA ASN A 105 10.49 5.07 -3.07
C ASN A 105 9.61 3.84 -3.30
N LEU A 106 8.48 3.81 -2.59
CA LEU A 106 7.47 2.76 -2.62
C LEU A 106 6.14 3.28 -3.17
N LYS A 107 6.18 4.39 -3.93
CA LYS A 107 5.00 5.00 -4.56
C LYS A 107 4.25 3.99 -5.42
N GLU A 108 2.93 3.93 -5.23
CA GLU A 108 2.00 3.04 -5.93
C GLU A 108 2.37 1.54 -5.84
N LYS A 109 3.19 1.13 -4.86
CA LYS A 109 3.56 -0.28 -4.72
C LYS A 109 2.46 -1.07 -4.03
N ASP A 110 2.35 -2.35 -4.39
CA ASP A 110 1.57 -3.31 -3.64
C ASP A 110 2.37 -3.85 -2.47
N LEU A 111 1.92 -3.51 -1.28
CA LEU A 111 2.44 -3.98 0.00
C LEU A 111 1.34 -4.70 0.80
N SER A 112 0.22 -5.01 0.16
CA SER A 112 -0.97 -5.51 0.82
C SER A 112 -0.74 -6.87 1.47
N GLY A 113 -1.27 -7.05 2.69
CA GLY A 113 -1.13 -8.27 3.47
C GLY A 113 0.30 -8.62 3.92
N ARG A 114 1.30 -7.78 3.63
CA ARG A 114 2.69 -8.03 4.02
C ARG A 114 2.92 -7.76 5.50
N ASP A 115 3.93 -8.44 6.04
CA ASP A 115 4.39 -8.25 7.42
C ASP A 115 5.65 -7.36 7.45
N PHE A 116 5.47 -6.15 7.96
CA PHE A 116 6.47 -5.10 8.15
C PHE A 116 6.55 -4.64 9.61
N ARG A 117 6.24 -5.53 10.56
CA ARG A 117 6.32 -5.20 11.99
C ARG A 117 7.68 -4.61 12.35
N ASN A 118 7.68 -3.54 13.13
CA ASN A 118 8.89 -2.84 13.57
C ASN A 118 9.85 -2.37 12.44
N ALA A 119 9.42 -2.37 11.18
CA ALA A 119 10.23 -1.88 10.07
C ALA A 119 10.37 -0.35 10.14
N ASP A 120 11.45 0.17 9.54
CA ASP A 120 11.74 1.60 9.53
C ASP A 120 11.49 2.19 8.14
N PHE A 121 10.42 2.97 8.01
CA PHE A 121 10.00 3.72 6.83
C PHE A 121 10.24 5.22 7.00
N THR A 122 11.18 5.66 7.85
CA THR A 122 11.43 7.08 8.07
C THR A 122 11.67 7.82 6.76
N GLY A 123 10.83 8.82 6.47
CA GLY A 123 10.87 9.62 5.25
C GLY A 123 10.60 8.83 3.95
N ALA A 124 10.08 7.61 4.02
CA ALA A 124 9.75 6.81 2.83
C ALA A 124 8.60 7.43 2.04
N ASN A 125 8.62 7.28 0.72
CA ASN A 125 7.51 7.67 -0.13
C ASN A 125 6.59 6.46 -0.38
N LEU A 126 5.45 6.44 0.30
CA LEU A 126 4.37 5.45 0.19
C LEU A 126 3.10 6.08 -0.43
N SER A 127 3.24 7.21 -1.13
CA SER A 127 2.09 7.86 -1.78
C SER A 127 1.41 6.93 -2.77
N ASP A 128 0.07 6.95 -2.76
CA ASP A 128 -0.80 6.08 -3.55
C ASP A 128 -0.49 4.57 -3.39
N ALA A 129 0.26 4.16 -2.35
CA ALA A 129 0.59 2.77 -2.12
C ALA A 129 -0.64 1.96 -1.70
N PHE A 130 -0.65 0.69 -2.08
CA PHE A 130 -1.69 -0.25 -1.73
C PHE A 130 -1.20 -1.11 -0.57
N MET A 131 -1.83 -0.93 0.59
CA MET A 131 -1.35 -1.45 1.87
C MET A 131 -2.52 -2.05 2.67
N HIS A 132 -3.56 -2.56 2.01
CA HIS A 132 -4.70 -3.15 2.70
C HIS A 132 -4.24 -4.37 3.49
N LYS A 133 -4.71 -4.51 4.73
CA LYS A 133 -4.34 -5.60 5.67
C LYS A 133 -2.84 -5.75 5.91
N VAL A 134 -2.02 -4.73 5.63
CA VAL A 134 -0.59 -4.75 5.95
C VAL A 134 -0.40 -4.79 7.47
N ASN A 135 0.63 -5.48 7.96
CA ASN A 135 1.02 -5.43 9.36
C ASN A 135 2.23 -4.50 9.54
N LEU A 136 1.98 -3.33 10.13
CA LEU A 136 2.95 -2.29 10.47
C LEU A 136 3.02 -2.07 11.99
N SER A 137 2.61 -3.04 12.81
CA SER A 137 2.63 -2.84 14.26
C SER A 137 4.05 -2.52 14.75
N GLY A 138 4.20 -1.45 15.52
CA GLY A 138 5.49 -0.94 16.00
C GLY A 138 6.41 -0.35 14.92
N ALA A 139 5.96 -0.21 13.67
CA ALA A 139 6.78 0.35 12.60
C ALA A 139 7.07 1.84 12.82
N ILE A 140 8.21 2.31 12.32
CA ILE A 140 8.59 3.73 12.32
C ILE A 140 8.23 4.31 10.96
N LEU A 141 7.23 5.19 10.93
CA LEU A 141 6.75 5.93 9.76
C LEU A 141 6.97 7.44 9.92
N PHE A 142 7.96 7.83 10.72
CA PHE A 142 8.31 9.22 10.98
C PHE A 142 8.54 9.97 9.66
N GLN A 143 7.82 11.07 9.43
CA GLN A 143 7.88 11.86 8.19
C GLN A 143 7.61 11.06 6.90
N ALA A 144 7.00 9.87 6.97
CA ALA A 144 6.66 9.11 5.78
C ALA A 144 5.55 9.81 4.99
N ASN A 145 5.62 9.74 3.66
CA ASN A 145 4.57 10.24 2.78
C ASN A 145 3.59 9.11 2.47
N LEU A 146 2.42 9.13 3.12
CA LEU A 146 1.30 8.19 2.93
C LEU A 146 0.12 8.84 2.18
N PHE A 147 0.37 9.92 1.42
CA PHE A 147 -0.65 10.63 0.67
C PHE A 147 -1.47 9.68 -0.21
N ARG A 148 -2.79 9.64 -0.01
CA ARG A 148 -3.72 8.73 -0.71
C ARG A 148 -3.39 7.23 -0.61
N ALA A 149 -2.59 6.81 0.37
CA ALA A 149 -2.31 5.40 0.59
C ALA A 149 -3.58 4.65 1.03
N ASN A 150 -3.75 3.41 0.57
CA ASN A 150 -4.86 2.55 1.00
C ASN A 150 -4.38 1.64 2.13
N LEU A 151 -4.73 1.96 3.37
CA LEU A 151 -4.39 1.25 4.61
C LEU A 151 -5.62 0.56 5.24
N LEU A 152 -6.62 0.23 4.41
CA LEU A 152 -7.84 -0.43 4.83
C LEU A 152 -7.53 -1.71 5.61
N GLN A 153 -8.03 -1.79 6.85
CA GLN A 153 -7.75 -2.89 7.79
C GLN A 153 -6.27 -3.17 8.09
N ALA A 154 -5.39 -2.20 7.88
CA ALA A 154 -3.99 -2.32 8.29
C ALA A 154 -3.88 -2.42 9.82
N ASN A 155 -2.84 -3.10 10.29
CA ASN A 155 -2.44 -3.03 11.69
C ASN A 155 -1.31 -2.01 11.84
N LEU A 156 -1.58 -0.87 12.46
CA LEU A 156 -0.66 0.22 12.79
C LEU A 156 -0.52 0.38 14.30
N SER A 157 -0.85 -0.65 15.09
CA SER A 157 -0.79 -0.54 16.55
C SER A 157 0.64 -0.23 17.01
N HIS A 158 0.78 0.73 17.92
CA HIS A 158 2.07 1.23 18.41
C HIS A 158 3.02 1.78 17.33
N ALA A 159 2.54 2.06 16.11
CA ALA A 159 3.37 2.65 15.06
C ALA A 159 3.68 4.12 15.37
N ASN A 160 4.87 4.58 14.99
CA ASN A 160 5.24 5.99 15.04
C ASN A 160 4.90 6.65 13.69
N LEU A 161 3.80 7.39 13.64
CA LEU A 161 3.32 8.16 12.49
C LEU A 161 3.58 9.66 12.65
N GLN A 162 4.48 10.06 13.55
CA GLN A 162 4.76 11.47 13.79
C GLN A 162 5.19 12.17 12.49
N GLU A 163 4.62 13.35 12.25
CA GLU A 163 4.87 14.17 11.05
C GLU A 163 4.60 13.47 9.71
N ALA A 164 3.91 12.32 9.70
CA ALA A 164 3.57 11.63 8.46
C ALA A 164 2.51 12.40 7.67
N ASN A 165 2.62 12.38 6.34
CA ASN A 165 1.56 12.92 5.48
C ASN A 165 0.51 11.83 5.21
N LEU A 166 -0.65 11.92 5.88
CA LEU A 166 -1.76 10.99 5.70
C LEU A 166 -2.86 11.56 4.81
N VAL A 167 -2.71 12.76 4.24
CA VAL A 167 -3.80 13.44 3.50
C VAL A 167 -4.38 12.53 2.41
N GLY A 168 -5.70 12.29 2.49
CA GLY A 168 -6.42 11.44 1.54
C GLY A 168 -6.24 9.93 1.73
N ALA A 169 -5.49 9.48 2.75
CA ALA A 169 -5.32 8.07 3.06
C ALA A 169 -6.62 7.42 3.55
N ASP A 170 -6.80 6.14 3.22
CA ASP A 170 -7.92 5.34 3.71
C ASP A 170 -7.45 4.44 4.86
N LEU A 171 -7.75 4.83 6.10
CA LEU A 171 -7.46 4.10 7.33
C LEU A 171 -8.72 3.39 7.86
N SER A 172 -9.76 3.19 7.04
CA SER A 172 -10.99 2.57 7.51
C SER A 172 -10.71 1.17 8.07
N GLY A 173 -11.30 0.83 9.21
CA GLY A 173 -11.12 -0.46 9.88
C GLY A 173 -9.69 -0.79 10.36
N CYS A 174 -8.75 0.16 10.34
CA CYS A 174 -7.39 -0.10 10.79
C CYS A 174 -7.29 -0.16 12.32
N ASP A 175 -6.23 -0.81 12.83
CA ASP A 175 -5.87 -0.75 14.24
C ASP A 175 -4.76 0.30 14.45
N LEU A 176 -5.08 1.44 15.05
CA LEU A 176 -4.15 2.50 15.46
C LEU A 176 -3.93 2.51 16.97
N SER A 177 -4.28 1.44 17.69
CA SER A 177 -4.20 1.43 19.14
C SER A 177 -2.78 1.72 19.62
N GLY A 178 -2.61 2.72 20.47
CA GLY A 178 -1.30 3.16 20.96
C GLY A 178 -0.37 3.76 19.90
N ALA A 179 -0.85 4.05 18.68
CA ALA A 179 -0.06 4.72 17.64
C ALA A 179 0.18 6.20 17.99
N ASP A 180 1.30 6.75 17.52
CA ASP A 180 1.66 8.14 17.75
C ASP A 180 1.57 8.94 16.47
N LEU A 181 0.54 9.78 16.34
CA LEU A 181 0.26 10.61 15.17
C LEU A 181 0.62 12.09 15.38
N ARG A 182 1.41 12.47 16.40
CA ARG A 182 1.72 13.89 16.67
C ARG A 182 2.26 14.58 15.43
N GLY A 183 1.67 15.72 15.08
CA GLY A 183 2.04 16.49 13.88
C GLY A 183 1.72 15.82 12.54
N ALA A 184 1.05 14.66 12.51
CA ALA A 184 0.65 14.04 11.26
C ALA A 184 -0.38 14.91 10.50
N GLN A 185 -0.24 14.98 9.18
CA GLN A 185 -1.12 15.77 8.33
C GLN A 185 -2.34 14.92 7.90
N MET A 186 -3.53 15.28 8.39
CA MET A 186 -4.77 14.51 8.15
C MET A 186 -5.74 15.20 7.17
N GLY A 187 -5.41 16.40 6.69
CA GLY A 187 -6.32 17.26 5.95
C GLY A 187 -5.66 18.49 5.33
N VAL A 188 -6.47 19.34 4.70
CA VAL A 188 -6.05 20.65 4.17
C VAL A 188 -6.95 21.72 4.79
N GLY A 189 -6.36 22.66 5.53
CA GLY A 189 -7.11 23.57 6.39
C GLY A 189 -7.95 22.79 7.40
N ASP A 190 -9.22 23.18 7.55
CA ASP A 190 -10.15 22.53 8.51
C ASP A 190 -10.77 21.23 7.98
N ARG A 191 -10.48 20.84 6.72
CA ARG A 191 -11.06 19.64 6.11
C ARG A 191 -10.21 18.41 6.37
N ILE A 192 -10.73 17.49 7.17
CA ILE A 192 -10.17 16.14 7.32
C ILE A 192 -10.42 15.35 6.04
N LEU A 193 -9.34 14.86 5.43
CA LEU A 193 -9.38 14.08 4.18
C LEU A 193 -9.02 12.61 4.40
N VAL A 194 -8.60 12.25 5.61
CA VAL A 194 -8.35 10.88 6.01
C VAL A 194 -9.66 10.19 6.38
N LYS A 195 -9.84 8.97 5.89
CA LYS A 195 -10.98 8.14 6.29
C LYS A 195 -10.60 7.29 7.49
N LEU A 196 -11.34 7.43 8.60
CA LEU A 196 -11.13 6.70 9.85
C LEU A 196 -12.33 5.80 10.21
N THR A 197 -13.24 5.53 9.27
CA THR A 197 -14.47 4.79 9.54
C THR A 197 -14.16 3.41 10.14
N GLY A 198 -14.59 3.18 11.39
CA GLY A 198 -14.34 1.92 12.09
C GLY A 198 -12.88 1.67 12.52
N ALA A 199 -12.00 2.67 12.44
CA ALA A 199 -10.64 2.57 12.95
C ALA A 199 -10.63 2.49 14.48
N ARG A 200 -9.72 1.69 15.05
CA ARG A 200 -9.51 1.59 16.49
C ARG A 200 -8.44 2.58 16.91
N LEU A 201 -8.79 3.56 17.73
CA LEU A 201 -7.91 4.65 18.17
C LEU A 201 -7.54 4.58 19.66
N THR A 202 -7.91 3.51 20.37
CA THR A 202 -7.68 3.39 21.82
C THR A 202 -6.19 3.56 22.18
N GLY A 203 -5.89 4.55 23.00
CA GLY A 203 -4.54 4.93 23.41
C GLY A 203 -3.71 5.64 22.35
N ALA A 204 -4.26 5.93 21.16
CA ALA A 204 -3.54 6.66 20.11
C ALA A 204 -3.31 8.12 20.53
N ILE A 205 -2.15 8.67 20.18
CA ILE A 205 -1.83 10.08 20.35
C ILE A 205 -2.19 10.80 19.05
N MET A 206 -3.16 11.69 19.09
CA MET A 206 -3.70 12.41 17.94
C MET A 206 -2.72 13.51 17.45
N PRO A 207 -2.92 14.08 16.25
CA PRO A 207 -2.02 15.10 15.71
C PRO A 207 -1.79 16.32 16.60
N ASP A 208 -2.76 16.68 17.44
CA ASP A 208 -2.70 17.78 18.41
C ASP A 208 -2.03 17.38 19.74
N GLY A 209 -1.62 16.11 19.90
CA GLY A 209 -1.01 15.57 21.11
C GLY A 209 -2.01 15.01 22.12
N THR A 210 -3.31 15.08 21.87
CA THR A 210 -4.31 14.48 22.76
C THR A 210 -4.30 12.96 22.67
N VAL A 211 -4.59 12.27 23.78
CA VAL A 211 -4.71 10.81 23.79
C VAL A 211 -6.17 10.43 23.59
N HIS A 212 -6.44 9.59 22.60
CA HIS A 212 -7.78 9.05 22.40
C HIS A 212 -7.97 7.84 23.31
N HIS A 213 -8.99 7.90 24.18
CA HIS A 213 -9.31 6.83 25.12
C HIS A 213 -10.28 5.81 24.52
#